data_AF-M5J7J3-F1
#
_entry.id   AF-M5J7J3-F1
#
_cell.length_a   1.000
_cell.length_b   1.000
_cell.length_c   1.000
_cell.angle_alpha   90.00
_cell.angle_beta   90.00
_cell.angle_gamma   90.00
#
_symmetry.space_group_name_H-M   'P 1'
#
loop_
_entity.id
_entity.type
_entity.pdbx_description
1 polymer ?
#
loop_
_entity_poly.entity_id
_entity_poly.type
_entity_poly.pdbx_seq_one_letter_code
_entity_poly.pdbx_strand_id
1 'polypeptide(L)' 'MSNTKEIQADYQAYRKELDKYTELCAQTPANSTAYQVYKHKKEEAWKNCDRLEVVLQAIAVAED' A
#
# COMPACT_ATOMS: atom_id res chain seq x y z
N MET A 1 -9.19 -11.35 -18.07
CA MET A 1 -8.73 -9.95 -17.96
C MET A 1 -9.46 -9.10 -16.90
N SER A 2 -10.45 -9.62 -16.15
CA SER A 2 -11.11 -8.82 -15.08
C SER A 2 -10.28 -8.72 -13.79
N ASN A 3 -9.71 -9.84 -13.30
CA ASN A 3 -8.97 -9.87 -12.03
C ASN A 3 -7.74 -8.94 -11.99
N THR A 4 -6.99 -8.82 -13.09
CA THR A 4 -5.80 -7.97 -13.16
C THR A 4 -6.13 -6.49 -12.94
N LYS A 5 -7.26 -6.01 -13.49
CA LYS A 5 -7.70 -4.62 -13.33
C LYS A 5 -8.13 -4.31 -11.90
N GLU A 6 -8.79 -5.25 -11.23
CA GLU A 6 -9.19 -5.13 -9.83
C GLU A 6 -7.95 -5.09 -8.93
N ILE A 7 -6.99 -6.00 -9.14
CA ILE A 7 -5.71 -6.02 -8.41
C ILE A 7 -4.92 -4.71 -8.64
N GLN A 8 -4.91 -4.16 -9.86
CA GLN A 8 -4.30 -2.86 -10.15
C GLN A 8 -5.01 -1.72 -9.42
N ALA A 9 -6.35 -1.72 -9.36
CA ALA A 9 -7.12 -0.71 -8.63
C ALA A 9 -6.82 -0.76 -7.13
N ASP A 10 -6.78 -1.96 -6.55
CA ASP A 10 -6.42 -2.17 -5.14
C ASP A 10 -4.99 -1.72 -4.85
N TYR A 11 -4.03 -2.07 -5.72
CA TYR A 11 -2.65 -1.62 -5.60
C TYR A 11 -2.56 -0.08 -5.59
N GLN A 12 -3.27 0.59 -6.50
CA GLN A 12 -3.33 2.04 -6.55
C GLN A 12 -4.01 2.65 -5.30
N ALA A 13 -5.01 1.98 -4.72
CA ALA A 13 -5.64 2.41 -3.49
C ALA A 13 -4.66 2.33 -2.30
N TYR A 14 -3.97 1.20 -2.12
CA TYR A 14 -2.98 1.04 -1.06
C TYR A 14 -1.78 1.99 -1.22
N ARG A 15 -1.38 2.31 -2.46
CA ARG A 15 -0.37 3.34 -2.74
C ARG A 15 -0.80 4.71 -2.20
N LYS A 16 -2.05 5.12 -2.46
CA LYS A 16 -2.59 6.39 -1.93
C LYS A 16 -2.69 6.39 -0.41
N GLU A 17 -3.06 5.26 0.19
CA GLU A 17 -3.04 5.12 1.65
C GLU A 17 -1.62 5.23 2.21
N LEU A 18 -0.64 4.60 1.56
CA LEU A 18 0.75 4.67 1.95
C LEU A 18 1.27 6.11 1.93
N ASP A 19 1.00 6.87 0.85
CA ASP A 19 1.34 8.29 0.75
C ASP A 19 0.67 9.11 1.86
N LYS A 20 -0.64 8.91 2.07
CA LYS A 20 -1.40 9.58 3.14
C LYS A 20 -0.80 9.32 4.53
N TYR A 21 -0.53 8.06 4.88
CA TYR A 21 0.02 7.74 6.20
C TYR A 21 1.49 8.15 6.34
N THR A 22 2.24 8.20 5.25
CA THR A 22 3.59 8.78 5.23
C THR A 22 3.56 10.26 5.57
N GLU A 23 2.65 11.01 4.93
CA GLU A 23 2.46 12.43 5.19
C GLU A 23 1.97 12.69 6.63
N LEU A 24 0.98 11.92 7.11
CA LEU A 24 0.49 12.01 8.49
C LEU A 24 1.61 11.70 9.51
N CYS A 25 2.44 10.68 9.26
CA CYS A 25 3.59 10.39 10.11
C CYS A 25 4.61 11.52 10.12
N ALA A 26 4.83 12.22 9.00
CA ALA A 26 5.77 13.34 8.93
C ALA A 26 5.28 14.57 9.71
N GLN A 27 3.96 14.79 9.76
CA GLN A 27 3.33 15.90 10.48
C GLN A 27 3.05 15.61 11.96
N THR A 28 3.08 14.34 12.37
CA THR A 28 2.68 13.91 13.71
C THR A 28 3.90 13.63 14.60
N PRO A 29 3.94 14.13 15.85
CA PRO A 29 5.03 13.84 16.78
C PRO A 29 5.21 12.34 17.03
N ALA A 30 6.45 11.84 16.90
CA ALA A 30 6.77 10.41 16.96
C ALA A 30 6.40 9.71 18.28
N ASN A 31 6.35 10.48 19.37
CA ASN A 31 5.98 10.00 20.71
C ASN A 31 4.46 9.96 20.95
N SER A 32 3.66 10.46 20.01
CA SER A 32 2.20 10.47 20.15
C SER A 32 1.61 9.10 19.80
N THR A 33 0.49 8.77 20.44
CA THR A 33 -0.32 7.59 20.10
C THR A 33 -0.77 7.64 18.64
N ALA A 34 -1.11 8.83 18.14
CA ALA A 34 -1.51 9.04 16.74
C ALA A 34 -0.42 8.61 15.76
N TYR A 35 0.85 8.96 16.03
CA TYR A 35 1.97 8.54 15.20
C TYR A 35 2.13 7.02 15.18
N GLN A 36 1.98 6.34 16.32
CA GLN A 36 2.09 4.87 16.37
C GLN A 36 0.98 4.21 15.53
N VAL A 37 -0.24 4.76 15.56
CA VAL A 37 -1.36 4.31 14.71
C VAL A 37 -1.06 4.56 13.23
N TYR A 38 -0.61 5.76 12.86
CA TYR A 38 -0.27 6.09 11.46
C TYR A 38 0.90 5.25 10.95
N LYS A 39 1.91 5.01 11.79
CA LYS A 39 3.05 4.14 11.49
C LYS A 39 2.56 2.71 11.20
N HIS A 40 1.72 2.16 12.06
CA HIS A 40 1.15 0.83 11.85
C HIS A 40 0.35 0.75 10.54
N LYS A 41 -0.52 1.74 10.28
CA LYS A 41 -1.31 1.82 9.05
C LYS A 41 -0.44 1.97 7.80
N LYS A 42 0.64 2.75 7.88
CA LYS A 42 1.65 2.87 6.83
C LYS A 42 2.31 1.52 6.54
N GLU A 43 2.70 0.78 7.57
CA GLU A 43 3.29 -0.56 7.44
C GLU A 43 2.30 -1.57 6.85
N GLU A 44 1.03 -1.53 7.22
CA GLU A 44 -0.02 -2.37 6.62
C GLU A 44 -0.21 -2.05 5.13
N ALA A 45 -0.34 -0.76 4.78
CA ALA A 45 -0.48 -0.33 3.39
C ALA A 45 0.73 -0.72 2.53
N TRP A 46 1.94 -0.61 3.08
CA TRP A 46 3.17 -1.03 2.41
C TRP A 46 3.19 -2.53 2.13
N LYS A 47 2.86 -3.37 3.12
CA LYS A 47 2.79 -4.84 2.95
C LYS A 47 1.76 -5.23 1.90
N ASN A 48 0.62 -4.54 1.85
CA ASN A 48 -0.40 -4.80 0.83
C ASN A 48 0.07 -4.38 -0.57
N CYS A 49 0.76 -3.23 -0.71
CA CYS A 49 1.36 -2.82 -1.98
C CYS A 49 2.36 -3.87 -2.47
N ASP A 50 3.31 -4.28 -1.62
CA ASP A 50 4.35 -5.26 -1.93
C ASP A 50 3.74 -6.58 -2.39
N ARG A 51 2.75 -7.09 -1.65
CA ARG A 51 2.03 -8.32 -2.01
C ARG A 51 1.34 -8.22 -3.38
N LEU A 52 0.63 -7.13 -3.66
CA LEU A 52 -0.08 -6.97 -4.92
C LEU A 52 0.89 -6.72 -6.08
N GLU A 53 2.02 -6.05 -5.86
CA GLU A 53 3.07 -5.87 -6.85
C GLU A 53 3.63 -7.20 -7.33
N VAL A 54 3.93 -8.12 -6.39
CA VAL A 54 4.39 -9.48 -6.72
C VAL A 54 3.33 -10.23 -7.53
N VAL A 55 2.05 -10.11 -7.18
CA VAL A 55 0.95 -10.73 -7.93
C VAL A 55 0.85 -10.17 -9.35
N LEU A 56 0.95 -8.84 -9.51
CA LEU A 56 0.91 -8.18 -10.81
C LEU A 56 2.09 -8.59 -11.70
N GLN A 57 3.29 -8.71 -11.12
CA GLN A 57 4.46 -9.23 -11.83
C GLN A 57 4.27 -10.70 -12.26
N ALA A 58 3.72 -11.55 -11.38
CA ALA A 58 3.45 -12.95 -11.71
C ALA A 58 2.41 -13.09 -12.83
N ILE A 59 1.37 -12.24 -12.84
CA ILE A 59 0.39 -12.19 -13.93
C ILE A 59 1.08 -11.78 -15.24
N ALA A 60 1.90 -10.73 -15.22
CA ALA A 60 2.60 -10.26 -16.42
C ALA A 60 3.53 -11.34 -17.02
N VAL A 61 4.18 -12.16 -16.18
CA VAL A 61 5.02 -13.29 -16.63
C VAL A 61 4.19 -14.45 -17.19
N ALA A 62 2.98 -14.67 -16.68
CA ALA A 62 2.09 -15.74 -17.17
C ALA A 62 1.32 -15.37 -18.44
N GLU A 63 1.23 -14.08 -18.77
CA GLU A 63 0.60 -13.55 -19.98
C GLU A 63 1.60 -13.36 -21.16
N ASP A 64 2.90 -13.58 -20.93
CA ASP A 64 3.96 -13.67 -21.96
C ASP A 64 4.09 -15.12 -22.49
#